data_AF-A0A380BIW0-F1
#
_entry.id   AF-A0A380BIW0-F1
#
_cell.length_a   1.000
_cell.length_b   1.000
_cell.length_c   1.000
_cell.angle_alpha   90.00
_cell.angle_beta   90.00
_cell.angle_gamma   90.00
#
_symmetry.space_group_name_H-M   'P 1'
#
loop_
_entity.id
_entity.type
_entity.pdbx_description
1 polymer ?
#
loop_
_entity_poly.entity_id
_entity_poly.type
_entity_poly.pdbx_seq_one_letter_code
_entity_poly.pdbx_strand_id
1 'polypeptide(L)'
;METPSFQITALSITILSWLVFMASIVQFSVWFYLLQAGDPGKTSAFLFLAPFFGVLAGWLLLDEMIDWHVMFGGVCIFISIFMVNWTPNSSSKIGKN
;
A
#
# COMPACT_ATOMS: atom_id res chain seq x y z
N MET A 1 -28.77 -6.63 -23.20
CA MET A 1 -29.06 -5.89 -21.95
C MET A 1 -28.72 -6.84 -20.81
N GLU A 2 -27.62 -6.59 -20.12
CA GLU A 2 -27.29 -7.28 -18.87
C GLU A 2 -28.34 -6.90 -17.82
N THR A 3 -29.17 -7.85 -17.39
CA THR A 3 -30.18 -7.62 -16.35
C THR A 3 -29.50 -7.70 -14.99
N PRO A 4 -29.33 -6.59 -14.26
CA PRO A 4 -28.69 -6.63 -12.94
C PRO A 4 -29.60 -7.38 -11.97
N SER A 5 -29.23 -8.63 -11.66
CA SER A 5 -29.90 -9.42 -10.63
C SER A 5 -29.06 -9.40 -9.35
N PHE A 6 -29.64 -8.87 -8.27
CA PHE A 6 -28.97 -8.75 -6.98
C PHE A 6 -29.06 -10.09 -6.25
N GLN A 7 -28.07 -10.96 -6.47
CA GLN A 7 -28.00 -12.28 -5.84
C GLN A 7 -27.24 -12.17 -4.51
N ILE A 8 -27.98 -12.15 -3.39
CA ILE A 8 -27.39 -12.15 -2.06
C ILE A 8 -27.01 -13.59 -1.71
N THR A 9 -25.72 -13.91 -1.81
CA THR A 9 -25.18 -15.19 -1.37
C THR A 9 -24.38 -15.03 -0.07
N ALA A 10 -24.22 -16.10 0.69
CA ALA A 10 -23.44 -16.11 1.93
C ALA A 10 -22.00 -15.61 1.70
N LEU A 11 -21.41 -15.96 0.54
CA LEU A 11 -20.09 -15.48 0.13
C LEU A 11 -20.02 -13.95 0.05
N SER A 12 -21.03 -13.29 -0.53
CA SER A 12 -21.08 -11.82 -0.64
C SER A 12 -21.10 -11.17 0.73
N ILE A 13 -21.84 -11.74 1.69
CA ILE A 13 -21.89 -11.24 3.07
C ILE A 13 -20.51 -11.39 3.73
N THR A 14 -19.83 -12.53 3.53
CA THR A 14 -18.47 -12.74 4.05
C THR A 14 -17.47 -11.75 3.47
N ILE A 15 -17.50 -11.52 2.15
CA ILE A 15 -16.61 -10.55 1.49
C ILE A 15 -16.88 -9.14 2.01
N LEU A 16 -18.14 -8.73 2.11
CA LEU A 16 -18.49 -7.40 2.63
C LEU A 16 -18.06 -7.23 4.09
N SER A 17 -18.29 -8.24 4.93
CA SER A 17 -17.83 -8.24 6.33
C SER A 17 -16.32 -8.07 6.40
N TRP A 18 -15.57 -8.85 5.60
CA TRP A 18 -14.12 -8.74 5.51
C TRP A 18 -13.65 -7.33 5.12
N LEU A 19 -14.28 -6.73 4.10
CA LEU A 19 -13.95 -5.38 3.65
C LEU A 19 -14.24 -4.32 4.73
N VAL A 20 -15.36 -4.44 5.44
CA VAL A 20 -15.73 -3.48 6.50
C VAL A 20 -14.76 -3.56 7.67
N PHE A 21 -14.48 -4.77 8.18
CA PHE A 21 -13.67 -4.91 9.38
C PHE A 21 -12.17 -4.75 9.09
N MET A 22 -11.64 -5.53 8.14
CA MET A 22 -10.18 -5.57 7.91
C MET A 22 -9.74 -4.44 6.98
N ALA A 23 -10.34 -4.32 5.80
CA ALA A 23 -9.89 -3.35 4.80
C ALA A 23 -10.25 -1.90 5.14
N SER A 24 -11.24 -1.68 6.00
CA SER A 24 -11.63 -0.35 6.46
C SER A 24 -11.23 -0.10 7.92
N ILE A 25 -11.92 -0.69 8.90
CA ILE A 25 -11.72 -0.30 10.31
C ILE A 25 -10.28 -0.52 10.76
N VAL A 26 -9.73 -1.71 10.58
CA VAL A 26 -8.36 -2.04 11.01
C VAL A 26 -7.34 -1.22 10.21
N GLN A 27 -7.43 -1.23 8.88
CA GLN A 27 -6.52 -0.51 8.01
C GLN A 27 -6.46 0.99 8.32
N PHE A 28 -7.60 1.67 8.42
CA PHE A 28 -7.64 3.10 8.74
C PHE A 28 -7.16 3.39 10.16
N SER A 29 -7.50 2.53 11.13
CA SER A 29 -7.05 2.70 12.51
C SER A 29 -5.52 2.63 12.62
N VAL A 30 -4.91 1.61 11.98
CA VAL A 30 -3.45 1.47 11.92
C VAL A 30 -2.82 2.66 11.19
N TRP A 31 -3.42 3.10 10.09
CA TRP A 31 -2.96 4.25 9.33
C TRP A 31 -2.94 5.55 10.15
N PHE A 32 -4.04 5.87 10.82
CA PHE A 32 -4.12 7.06 11.68
C PHE A 32 -3.20 6.97 12.90
N TYR A 33 -2.99 5.76 13.44
CA TYR A 33 -2.02 5.55 14.51
C TYR A 33 -0.59 5.84 14.02
N LEU A 34 -0.20 5.31 12.87
CA LEU A 34 1.14 5.54 12.28
C LEU A 34 1.36 6.99 11.85
N LEU A 35 0.32 7.67 11.37
CA LEU A 35 0.37 9.11 11.05
C LEU A 35 0.62 9.97 12.29
N GLN A 36 0.11 9.56 13.46
CA GLN A 36 0.33 10.27 14.72
C GLN A 36 1.70 9.95 15.33
N ALA A 37 2.20 8.73 15.14
CA ALA A 37 3.45 8.27 15.74
C ALA A 37 4.70 8.60 14.91
N GLY A 38 4.57 8.77 13.59
CA GLY A 38 5.68 8.93 12.65
C GLY A 38 5.67 10.24 11.87
N ASP A 39 6.76 10.50 11.14
CA ASP A 39 6.82 11.61 10.19
C ASP A 39 5.83 11.38 9.03
N PRO A 40 4.89 12.31 8.76
CA PRO A 40 3.87 12.13 7.73
C PRO A 40 4.43 11.83 6.33
N GLY A 41 5.61 12.36 6.00
CA GLY A 41 6.29 12.11 4.73
C GLY A 41 6.79 10.67 4.61
N LYS A 42 7.33 10.10 5.69
CA LYS A 42 7.77 8.70 5.72
C LYS A 42 6.60 7.73 5.78
N THR A 43 5.55 8.06 6.53
CA THR A 43 4.36 7.21 6.64
C THR A 43 3.60 7.15 5.31
N SER A 44 3.44 8.28 4.61
CA SER A 44 2.83 8.34 3.26
C SER A 44 3.56 7.55 2.19
N ALA A 45 4.89 7.39 2.29
CA ALA A 45 5.65 6.56 1.36
C ALA A 45 5.20 5.08 1.34
N PHE A 46 4.70 4.55 2.46
CA PHE A 46 4.22 3.15 2.52
C PHE A 46 2.99 2.90 1.65
N LEU A 47 2.20 3.93 1.31
CA LEU A 47 1.05 3.78 0.41
C LEU A 47 1.47 3.32 -0.99
N PHE A 48 2.68 3.66 -1.42
CA PHE A 48 3.22 3.19 -2.71
C PHE A 48 3.48 1.67 -2.73
N LEU A 49 3.51 1.02 -1.56
CA LEU A 49 3.66 -0.43 -1.45
C LEU A 49 2.35 -1.19 -1.70
N ALA A 50 1.20 -0.50 -1.76
CA ALA A 50 -0.10 -1.10 -2.05
C ALA A 50 -0.14 -1.87 -3.39
N PRO A 51 0.24 -1.30 -4.55
CA PRO A 51 0.29 -2.04 -5.81
C PRO A 51 1.28 -3.20 -5.78
N PHE A 52 2.39 -3.09 -5.04
CA PHE A 52 3.35 -4.19 -4.87
C PHE A 52 2.70 -5.41 -4.19
N PHE A 53 2.01 -5.19 -3.06
CA PHE A 53 1.29 -6.28 -2.38
C PHE A 53 0.10 -6.79 -3.19
N GLY A 54 -0.56 -5.93 -3.97
CA GLY A 54 -1.61 -6.34 -4.90
C GLY A 54 -1.11 -7.35 -5.93
N VAL A 55 0.02 -7.05 -6.58
CA VAL A 55 0.67 -7.97 -7.53
C VAL A 55 1.16 -9.24 -6.85
N LEU A 56 1.79 -9.12 -5.67
CA LEU A 56 2.25 -10.28 -4.92
C LEU A 56 1.09 -11.22 -4.55
N ALA A 57 -0.04 -10.64 -4.11
CA ALA A 57 -1.24 -11.39 -3.78
C ALA A 57 -1.90 -12.00 -5.01
N GLY A 58 -1.93 -11.30 -6.16
CA GLY A 58 -2.42 -11.84 -7.43
C GLY A 58 -1.59 -13.03 -7.91
N TRP A 59 -0.26 -12.93 -7.83
CA TRP A 59 0.63 -14.04 -8.13
C TRP A 59 0.44 -15.22 -7.17
N LEU A 60 0.34 -14.97 -5.85
CA LEU A 60 0.27 -16.03 -4.84
C LEU A 60 -1.11 -16.71 -4.71
N LEU A 61 -2.20 -15.94 -4.86
CA LEU A 61 -3.57 -16.41 -4.63
C LEU A 61 -4.31 -16.75 -5.93
N LEU A 62 -4.02 -16.02 -7.02
CA LEU A 62 -4.66 -16.19 -8.33
C LEU A 62 -3.76 -16.89 -9.36
N ASP A 63 -2.49 -17.19 -9.02
CA ASP A 63 -1.50 -17.81 -9.92
C ASP A 63 -1.22 -16.96 -11.18
N GLU A 64 -1.33 -15.64 -11.08
CA GLU A 64 -1.13 -14.72 -12.22
C GLU A 64 0.33 -14.65 -12.66
N MET A 65 0.60 -14.75 -13.96
CA MET A 65 1.95 -14.58 -14.50
C MET A 65 2.44 -13.13 -14.34
N ILE A 66 3.61 -12.95 -13.73
CA ILE A 66 4.24 -11.64 -13.56
C ILE A 66 5.01 -11.27 -14.82
N ASP A 67 4.52 -10.27 -15.55
CA ASP A 67 5.20 -9.69 -16.70
C ASP A 67 6.40 -8.80 -16.31
N TRP A 68 7.35 -8.65 -17.24
CA TRP A 68 8.55 -7.84 -17.04
C TRP A 68 8.26 -6.38 -16.66
N HIS A 69 7.22 -5.79 -17.24
CA HIS A 69 6.79 -4.41 -16.92
C HIS A 69 6.37 -4.26 -15.46
N VAL A 70 5.74 -5.29 -14.89
CA VAL A 70 5.30 -5.31 -13.49
C VAL A 70 6.51 -5.37 -12.56
N MET A 71 7.52 -6.16 -12.91
CA MET A 71 8.80 -6.18 -12.17
C MET A 71 9.48 -4.81 -12.19
N PHE A 72 9.52 -4.13 -13.33
CA PHE A 72 10.08 -2.79 -13.45
C PHE A 72 9.32 -1.78 -12.56
N GLY A 73 7.99 -1.82 -12.59
CA GLY A 73 7.16 -1.03 -11.69
C GLY A 73 7.44 -1.31 -10.20
N GLY A 74 7.64 -2.58 -9.83
CA GLY A 74 8.04 -2.99 -8.49
C GLY A 74 9.36 -2.34 -8.05
N VAL A 75 10.38 -2.37 -8.90
CA VAL A 75 11.67 -1.70 -8.63
C VAL A 75 11.48 -0.18 -8.45
N CYS A 76 10.67 0.45 -9.30
CA CYS A 76 10.36 1.88 -9.17
C CYS A 76 9.74 2.23 -7.82
N ILE A 77 8.81 1.41 -7.29
CA ILE A 77 8.22 1.60 -5.96
C ILE A 77 9.29 1.63 -4.87
N PHE A 78 10.22 0.66 -4.88
CA PHE A 78 11.30 0.62 -3.89
C PHE A 78 12.22 1.84 -3.98
N ILE A 79 12.54 2.30 -5.19
CA ILE A 79 13.34 3.51 -5.41
C ILE A 79 12.61 4.73 -4.82
N SER A 80 11.31 4.87 -5.07
CA SER A 80 10.51 6.00 -4.54
C SER A 80 10.53 6.03 -3.01
N ILE A 81 10.32 4.89 -2.35
CA ILE A 81 10.32 4.82 -0.88
C ILE A 81 11.71 5.13 -0.31
N PHE A 82 12.76 4.57 -0.92
CA PHE A 82 14.13 4.83 -0.51
C PHE A 82 14.48 6.31 -0.60
N MET A 83 14.11 6.96 -1.71
CA MET A 83 14.41 8.38 -1.94
C MET A 83 13.65 9.30 -0.96
N VAL A 84 12.41 8.96 -0.59
CA VAL A 84 11.63 9.73 0.40
C VAL A 84 12.17 9.53 1.82
N ASN A 85 12.63 8.33 2.16
CA ASN A 85 13.19 8.07 3.49
C ASN A 85 14.65 8.57 3.64
N TRP A 86 15.33 8.86 2.53
CA TRP A 86 16.67 9.42 2.52
C TRP A 86 16.64 10.88 2.97
N THR A 87 16.83 11.11 4.26
CA THR A 87 17.12 12.45 4.79
C THR A 87 18.63 12.71 4.57
N PRO A 88 19.03 13.60 3.66
CA PRO A 88 20.44 14.00 3.60
C PRO A 88 20.71 14.75 4.90
N ASN A 89 21.54 14.18 5.77
CA ASN A 89 21.99 14.86 6.98
C ASN A 89 22.87 16.04 6.57
N SER A 90 22.25 17.17 6.23
CA SER A 90 22.93 18.44 6.05
C SER A 90 23.22 19.05 7.42
N SER A 91 24.12 18.40 8.16
CA SER A 91 24.76 18.97 9.33
C SER A 91 26.25 18.69 9.25
N SER A 92 26.94 19.51 8.46
CA SER A 92 28.29 19.96 8.76
C SER A 92 28.63 21.13 7.84
N LYS A 93 29.10 22.22 8.45
CA LYS A 93 29.70 23.43 7.85
C LYS A 93 28.80 24.65 7.61
N ILE A 94 28.21 25.20 8.67
CA ILE A 94 28.05 26.66 8.78
C ILE A 94 28.45 27.10 10.19
N GLY A 95 29.57 27.80 10.30
CA GLY A 95 29.82 28.81 11.34
C GLY A 95 30.28 28.34 12.72
N LYS A 96 31.49 27.79 12.83
CA LYS A 96 32.39 28.17 13.94
C LYS A 96 33.57 28.91 13.35
N ASN A 97 33.94 30.00 14.03
CA ASN A 97 34.97 31.02 13.78
C ASN A 97 34.41 32.29 13.15
#